data_AF-A0AAP5EBN1-F1
#
_entry.id   AF-A0AAP5EBN1-F1
#
_cell.length_a   1.000
_cell.length_b   1.000
_cell.length_c   1.000
_cell.angle_alpha   90.00
_cell.angle_beta   90.00
_cell.angle_gamma   90.00
#
_symmetry.space_group_name_H-M   'P 1'
#
loop_
_entity.id
_entity.type
_entity.pdbx_description
1 polymer ?
#
loop_
_entity_poly.entity_id
_entity_poly.type
_entity_poly.pdbx_seq_one_letter_code
_entity_poly.pdbx_strand_id
1 'polypeptide(L)'
;MLPSSDAGGGRTIEFQYAFLRDGERIGGMGVFGAEAVAERAEGREWLCTLDLTPVWVLEDMLRFKKSLGHTDDDITFVAGLAQGLLNAFAGQADNKDARSYVAVTSVASLDQAGVPVMGAVPVLFDGTVVLAEFAMPNGGV
;
A
#
# COMPACT_ATOMS: atom_id res chain seq x y z
N MET A 1 -7.10 -0.36 -23.83
CA MET A 1 -7.77 -1.09 -22.74
C MET A 1 -8.60 -0.08 -21.97
N LEU A 2 -9.90 -0.35 -21.77
CA LEU A 2 -10.78 0.50 -20.96
C LEU A 2 -10.70 0.05 -19.50
N PRO A 3 -10.78 0.94 -18.51
CA PRO A 3 -10.79 0.56 -17.10
C PRO A 3 -12.08 -0.20 -16.78
N SER A 4 -11.94 -1.42 -16.26
CA SER A 4 -13.04 -2.18 -15.66
C SER A 4 -13.55 -1.40 -14.46
N SER A 5 -14.79 -0.93 -14.53
CA SER A 5 -15.46 -0.36 -13.36
C SER A 5 -16.05 -1.52 -12.59
N ASP A 6 -15.43 -1.90 -11.47
CA ASP A 6 -16.07 -2.79 -10.51
C ASP A 6 -17.26 -2.05 -9.89
N ALA A 7 -18.31 -2.81 -9.57
CA ALA A 7 -19.67 -2.35 -9.27
C ALA A 7 -19.81 -1.36 -8.07
N GLY A 8 -18.70 -0.99 -7.40
CA GLY A 8 -18.62 0.02 -6.34
C GLY A 8 -18.14 1.40 -6.78
N GLY A 9 -17.85 1.63 -8.07
CA GLY A 9 -17.45 2.95 -8.59
C GLY A 9 -16.03 3.40 -8.20
N GLY A 10 -15.24 2.52 -7.59
CA GLY A 10 -13.83 2.76 -7.34
C GLY A 10 -13.03 2.71 -8.64
N ARG A 11 -12.16 3.70 -8.87
CA ARG A 11 -11.16 3.62 -9.94
C ARG A 11 -9.98 2.80 -9.42
N THR A 12 -9.73 1.65 -10.03
CA THR A 12 -8.44 0.97 -9.89
C THR A 12 -7.39 1.78 -10.63
N ILE A 13 -6.37 2.23 -9.91
CA ILE A 13 -5.24 3.01 -10.40
C ILE A 13 -4.01 2.13 -10.29
N GLU A 14 -3.18 2.11 -11.33
CA GLU A 14 -1.87 1.47 -11.28
C GLU A 14 -0.81 2.53 -10.93
N PHE A 15 -0.06 2.28 -9.86
CA PHE A 15 1.04 3.13 -9.42
C PHE A 15 2.38 2.47 -9.76
N GLN A 16 3.31 3.26 -10.27
CA GLN A 16 4.64 2.81 -10.65
C GLN A 16 5.67 3.55 -9.83
N TYR A 17 6.40 2.82 -8.98
CA TYR A 17 7.42 3.34 -8.09
C TYR A 17 8.82 3.11 -8.66
N ALA A 18 9.69 4.09 -8.44
CA ALA A 18 11.12 3.95 -8.65
C ALA A 18 11.83 4.06 -7.31
N PHE A 19 12.68 3.08 -7.00
CA PHE A 19 13.52 3.13 -5.80
C PHE A 19 14.87 3.72 -6.16
N LEU A 20 15.28 4.75 -5.42
CA LEU A 20 16.55 5.43 -5.63
C LEU A 20 17.46 5.31 -4.40
N ARG A 21 18.76 5.16 -4.64
CA ARG A 21 19.82 5.28 -3.63
C ARG A 21 20.86 6.24 -4.17
N ASP A 22 21.16 7.30 -3.41
CA ASP A 22 22.09 8.35 -3.81
C ASP A 22 21.78 8.97 -5.19
N GLY A 23 20.48 9.04 -5.53
CA GLY A 23 19.99 9.54 -6.82
C GLY A 23 20.03 8.54 -7.98
N GLU A 24 20.61 7.36 -7.79
CA GLU A 24 20.63 6.29 -8.79
C GLU A 24 19.45 5.34 -8.61
N ARG A 25 18.82 4.90 -9.71
CA ARG A 25 17.73 3.94 -9.67
C ARG A 25 18.26 2.54 -9.36
N ILE A 26 17.79 1.97 -8.25
CA ILE A 26 18.14 0.62 -7.80
C ILE A 26 17.00 -0.39 -7.95
N GLY A 27 15.82 0.06 -8.39
CA GLY A 27 14.68 -0.81 -8.65
C GLY A 27 13.42 -0.06 -9.08
N GLY A 28 12.34 -0.80 -9.22
CA GLY A 28 11.00 -0.25 -9.36
C GLY A 28 9.93 -1.31 -9.14
N MET A 29 8.69 -0.87 -8.95
CA MET A 29 7.58 -1.75 -8.62
C MET A 29 6.27 -1.14 -9.09
N GLY A 30 5.43 -1.98 -9.72
CA GLY A 30 4.04 -1.65 -10.00
C GLY A 30 3.16 -2.17 -8.87
N VAL A 31 2.17 -1.38 -8.45
CA VAL A 31 1.15 -1.80 -7.49
C VAL A 31 -0.20 -1.26 -7.92
N PHE A 32 -1.27 -1.93 -7.52
CA PHE A 32 -2.61 -1.38 -7.69
C PHE A 32 -2.96 -0.49 -6.50
N GLY A 33 -3.87 0.43 -6.73
CA GLY A 33 -4.53 1.15 -5.67
C GLY A 33 -5.92 1.59 -6.07
N ALA A 34 -6.64 2.14 -5.11
CA ALA A 34 -7.99 2.62 -5.27
C ALA A 34 -8.18 3.90 -4.44
N GLU A 35 -8.98 4.81 -4.98
CA GLU A 35 -9.48 5.95 -4.23
C GLU A 35 -10.99 5.82 -4.09
N ALA A 36 -11.47 5.95 -2.85
CA ALA A 36 -12.87 6.00 -2.51
C ALA A 36 -13.16 7.24 -1.67
N VAL A 37 -14.43 7.64 -1.65
CA VAL A 37 -14.90 8.76 -0.84
C VAL A 37 -15.80 8.20 0.24
N ALA A 38 -15.51 8.53 1.49
CA ALA A 38 -16.37 8.24 2.63
C ALA A 38 -16.96 9.55 3.15
N GLU A 39 -18.29 9.57 3.29
CA GLU A 39 -18.99 10.61 4.03
C GLU A 39 -18.92 10.26 5.53
N ARG A 40 -18.25 11.09 6.32
CA ARG A 40 -18.16 10.97 7.79
C ARG A 40 -18.95 12.09 8.45
N ALA A 41 -19.24 11.95 9.74
CA ALA A 41 -19.88 13.01 10.52
C ALA A 41 -19.07 14.32 10.51
N GLU A 42 -17.74 14.21 10.38
CA GLU A 42 -16.77 15.31 10.37
C GLU A 42 -16.54 15.91 8.97
N GLY A 43 -17.20 15.35 7.94
CA GLY A 43 -17.08 15.76 6.55
C GLY A 43 -16.61 14.65 5.63
N ARG A 44 -16.24 15.05 4.41
CA ARG A 44 -15.79 14.13 3.37
C ARG A 44 -14.34 13.72 3.62
N GLU A 45 -14.09 12.42 3.62
CA GLU A 45 -12.77 11.80 3.74
C GLU A 45 -12.46 11.00 2.47
N TRP A 46 -11.26 11.15 1.91
CA TRP A 46 -10.76 10.25 0.87
C TRP A 46 -10.07 9.05 1.51
N LEU A 47 -10.47 7.85 1.08
CA LEU A 47 -9.83 6.59 1.43
C LEU A 47 -8.95 6.16 0.26
N CYS A 48 -7.65 6.16 0.49
CA CYS A 48 -6.61 5.92 -0.50
C CYS A 48 -5.94 4.57 -0.17
N THR A 49 -6.24 3.54 -0.95
CA THR A 49 -5.76 2.18 -0.71
C THR A 49 -4.67 1.81 -1.71
N LEU A 50 -3.56 1.24 -1.23
CA LEU A 50 -2.63 0.46 -2.04
C LEU A 50 -2.94 -1.03 -1.83
N ASP A 51 -3.23 -1.74 -2.93
CA ASP A 51 -3.52 -3.17 -2.93
C ASP A 51 -2.29 -3.97 -3.32
N LEU A 52 -1.70 -4.62 -2.31
CA LEU A 52 -0.54 -5.51 -2.40
C LEU A 52 -0.97 -6.99 -2.31
N THR A 53 -2.26 -7.29 -2.52
CA THR A 53 -2.80 -8.65 -2.50
C THR A 53 -2.27 -9.56 -3.61
N PRO A 54 -2.00 -9.08 -4.85
CA PRO A 54 -1.46 -9.97 -5.87
C PRO A 54 -0.10 -10.54 -5.45
N VAL A 55 0.03 -11.88 -5.47
CA VAL A 55 1.22 -12.58 -4.97
C VAL A 55 2.51 -12.10 -5.64
N TRP A 56 2.45 -11.76 -6.94
CA TRP A 56 3.59 -11.23 -7.67
C TRP A 56 4.13 -9.91 -7.08
N VAL A 57 3.29 -9.07 -6.46
CA VAL A 57 3.72 -7.84 -5.78
C VAL A 57 4.57 -8.20 -4.57
N LEU A 58 4.11 -9.15 -3.75
CA LEU A 58 4.85 -9.62 -2.58
C LEU A 58 6.17 -10.28 -2.98
N GLU A 59 6.16 -11.10 -4.03
CA GLU A 59 7.39 -11.69 -4.58
C GLU A 59 8.37 -10.61 -5.06
N ASP A 60 7.89 -9.56 -5.73
CA ASP A 60 8.73 -8.42 -6.15
C ASP A 60 9.35 -7.72 -4.94
N MET A 61 8.57 -7.49 -3.87
CA MET A 61 9.06 -6.90 -2.62
C MET A 61 10.16 -7.77 -2.00
N LEU A 62 9.98 -9.08 -1.93
CA LEU A 62 10.98 -10.00 -1.38
C LEU A 62 12.23 -10.14 -2.28
N ARG A 63 12.08 -10.05 -3.61
CA ARG A 63 13.24 -9.98 -4.52
C ARG A 63 14.01 -8.69 -4.33
N PHE A 64 13.31 -7.57 -4.14
CA PHE A 64 13.94 -6.29 -3.83
C PHE A 64 14.67 -6.34 -2.48
N LYS A 65 14.07 -6.91 -1.43
CA LYS A 65 14.74 -7.16 -0.15
C LYS A 65 16.09 -7.86 -0.33
N LYS A 66 16.10 -8.95 -1.09
CA LYS A 66 17.30 -9.76 -1.38
C LYS A 66 18.35 -8.95 -2.14
N SER A 67 17.95 -8.13 -3.12
CA SER A 67 18.91 -7.29 -3.86
C SER A 67 19.54 -6.19 -2.99
N LEU A 68 18.83 -5.76 -1.93
CA LEU A 68 19.37 -4.82 -0.94
C LEU A 68 20.28 -5.48 0.10
N GLY A 69 20.27 -6.81 0.22
CA GLY A 69 20.95 -7.53 1.31
C GLY A 69 20.32 -7.26 2.69
N HIS A 70 19.03 -6.92 2.74
CA HIS A 70 18.34 -6.56 3.99
C HIS A 70 18.12 -7.80 4.88
N THR A 71 18.40 -7.66 6.18
CA THR A 71 18.44 -8.80 7.13
C THR A 71 17.22 -8.98 8.02
N ASP A 72 16.35 -7.97 8.14
CA ASP A 72 15.05 -8.11 8.84
C ASP A 72 14.27 -9.32 8.36
N ASP A 73 13.28 -9.78 9.13
CA ASP A 73 12.37 -10.83 8.67
C ASP A 73 11.49 -10.34 7.50
N ASP A 74 10.84 -11.27 6.80
CA ASP A 74 10.10 -10.96 5.59
C ASP A 74 8.88 -10.07 5.85
N ILE A 75 8.13 -10.30 6.93
CA ILE A 75 6.93 -9.50 7.22
C ILE A 75 7.30 -8.08 7.67
N THR A 76 8.34 -7.93 8.48
CA THR A 76 8.86 -6.60 8.89
C THR A 76 9.32 -5.79 7.68
N PHE A 77 10.06 -6.41 6.75
CA PHE A 77 10.49 -5.73 5.54
C PHE A 77 9.31 -5.35 4.64
N VAL A 78 8.35 -6.26 4.44
CA VAL A 78 7.17 -6.01 3.60
C VAL A 78 6.34 -4.85 4.17
N ALA A 79 6.09 -4.83 5.49
CA ALA A 79 5.38 -3.74 6.16
C ALA A 79 6.14 -2.41 6.05
N GLY A 80 7.45 -2.40 6.27
CA GLY A 80 8.28 -1.20 6.14
C GLY A 80 8.32 -0.64 4.72
N LEU A 81 8.40 -1.52 3.71
CA LEU A 81 8.34 -1.12 2.31
C LEU A 81 6.95 -0.58 1.95
N ALA A 82 5.88 -1.24 2.38
CA ALA A 82 4.50 -0.77 2.19
C ALA A 82 4.31 0.64 2.78
N GLN A 83 4.84 0.91 3.97
CA GLN A 83 4.83 2.25 4.56
C GLN A 83 5.57 3.28 3.71
N GLY A 84 6.73 2.92 3.15
CA GLY A 84 7.48 3.78 2.23
C GLY A 84 6.70 4.12 0.96
N LEU A 85 6.03 3.13 0.36
CA LEU A 85 5.17 3.31 -0.81
C LEU A 85 3.97 4.24 -0.49
N LEU A 86 3.35 4.04 0.67
CA LEU A 86 2.24 4.84 1.15
C LEU A 86 2.64 6.31 1.37
N ASN A 87 3.82 6.54 1.96
CA ASN A 87 4.35 7.89 2.18
C ASN A 87 4.63 8.61 0.84
N ALA A 88 5.24 7.92 -0.12
CA ALA A 88 5.49 8.46 -1.45
C ALA A 88 4.17 8.75 -2.20
N PHE A 89 3.13 7.93 -2.00
CA PHE A 89 1.81 8.16 -2.56
C PHE A 89 1.16 9.44 -2.01
N ALA A 90 1.18 9.63 -0.69
CA ALA A 90 0.62 10.82 -0.05
C ALA A 90 1.34 12.13 -0.42
N GLY A 91 2.65 12.08 -0.66
CA GLY A 91 3.47 13.24 -1.01
C GLY A 91 3.15 13.86 -2.39
N GLN A 92 2.31 13.22 -3.21
CA GLN A 92 1.92 13.71 -4.53
C GLN A 92 0.62 14.56 -4.51
N ALA A 93 -0.11 14.61 -3.40
CA ALA A 93 -1.44 15.22 -3.36
C ALA A 93 -1.42 16.64 -2.74
N ASP A 94 -2.01 17.60 -3.45
CA ASP A 94 -2.22 18.98 -2.97
C ASP A 94 -3.45 19.00 -2.05
N ASN A 95 -3.24 18.76 -0.76
CA ASN A 95 -4.29 18.25 0.13
C ASN A 95 -5.11 19.35 0.83
N LYS A 96 -6.35 19.57 0.36
CA LYS A 96 -7.36 20.39 1.05
C LYS A 96 -8.38 19.59 1.87
N ASP A 97 -8.54 18.31 1.57
CA ASP A 97 -9.52 17.40 2.21
C ASP A 97 -8.83 16.42 3.17
N ALA A 98 -9.58 15.85 4.12
CA ALA A 98 -9.13 14.69 4.92
C ALA A 98 -8.79 13.53 4.00
N ARG A 99 -7.70 12.83 4.31
CA ARG A 99 -7.32 11.61 3.62
C ARG A 99 -6.80 10.56 4.57
N SER A 100 -7.28 9.33 4.44
CA SER A 100 -6.71 8.16 5.10
C SER A 100 -6.09 7.24 4.06
N TYR A 101 -4.87 6.82 4.33
CA TYR A 101 -4.07 5.99 3.45
C TYR A 101 -3.84 4.64 4.11
N VAL A 102 -4.02 3.57 3.35
CA VAL A 102 -3.81 2.20 3.82
C VAL A 102 -3.15 1.35 2.74
N ALA A 103 -2.18 0.53 3.12
CA ALA A 103 -1.63 -0.53 2.27
C ALA A 103 -2.09 -1.88 2.82
N VAL A 104 -2.73 -2.68 1.96
CA VAL A 104 -3.33 -3.95 2.35
C VAL A 104 -2.79 -5.11 1.53
N THR A 105 -2.85 -6.30 2.11
CA THR A 105 -2.73 -7.59 1.42
C THR A 105 -3.69 -8.59 2.05
N SER A 106 -3.52 -9.88 1.81
CA SER A 106 -4.28 -10.93 2.49
C SER A 106 -3.38 -11.97 3.15
N VAL A 107 -3.89 -12.63 4.19
CA VAL A 107 -3.21 -13.78 4.81
C VAL A 107 -2.89 -14.86 3.78
N ALA A 108 -3.83 -15.13 2.86
CA ALA A 108 -3.66 -16.13 1.82
C ALA A 108 -2.56 -15.78 0.81
N SER A 109 -2.38 -14.49 0.50
CA SER A 109 -1.32 -14.03 -0.40
C SER A 109 0.05 -14.09 0.28
N LEU A 110 0.13 -13.72 1.56
CA LEU A 110 1.36 -13.83 2.34
C LEU A 110 1.80 -15.28 2.50
N ASP A 111 0.87 -16.19 2.79
CA ASP A 111 1.14 -17.63 2.86
C ASP A 111 1.66 -18.18 1.53
N GLN A 112 1.03 -17.83 0.40
CA GLN A 112 1.49 -18.21 -0.94
C GLN A 112 2.90 -17.67 -1.27
N ALA A 113 3.24 -16.47 -0.79
CA ALA A 113 4.57 -15.88 -0.92
C ALA A 113 5.59 -16.45 0.08
N GLY A 114 5.19 -17.35 0.98
CA GLY A 114 6.04 -17.93 2.01
C GLY A 114 6.36 -16.99 3.17
N VAL A 115 5.55 -15.95 3.37
CA VAL A 115 5.71 -14.94 4.43
C VAL A 115 4.80 -15.27 5.60
N PRO A 116 5.32 -15.76 6.74
CA PRO A 116 4.49 -16.07 7.89
C PRO A 116 3.94 -14.79 8.52
N VAL A 117 2.63 -14.75 8.74
CA VAL A 117 1.96 -13.67 9.49
C VAL A 117 2.20 -13.88 10.98
N MET A 118 3.33 -13.39 11.48
CA MET A 118 3.57 -13.26 12.92
C MET A 118 2.96 -11.93 13.40
N GLY A 119 2.51 -11.84 14.64
CA GLY A 119 1.62 -10.78 15.20
C GLY A 119 2.13 -9.32 15.20
N ALA A 120 3.01 -8.97 14.27
CA ALA A 120 3.51 -7.63 13.98
C ALA A 120 2.53 -6.77 13.17
N VAL A 121 1.54 -7.36 12.48
CA VAL A 121 0.59 -6.64 11.62
C VAL A 121 -0.87 -6.96 11.95
N PRO A 122 -1.78 -5.95 11.94
CA PRO A 122 -3.20 -6.17 12.13
C PRO A 122 -3.80 -7.07 11.04
N VAL A 123 -4.64 -8.03 11.44
CA VAL A 123 -5.43 -8.89 10.55
C VAL A 123 -6.90 -8.67 10.83
N LEU A 124 -7.66 -8.30 9.80
CA LEU A 124 -9.11 -8.10 9.86
C LEU A 124 -9.85 -9.44 9.80
N PHE A 125 -11.13 -9.44 10.18
CA PHE A 125 -11.96 -10.65 10.25
C PHE A 125 -12.10 -11.36 8.89
N ASP A 126 -12.01 -10.63 7.79
CA ASP A 126 -12.10 -11.16 6.43
C ASP A 126 -10.76 -11.70 5.89
N GLY A 127 -9.70 -11.68 6.70
CA GLY A 127 -8.36 -12.13 6.31
C GLY A 127 -7.52 -11.07 5.60
N THR A 128 -8.00 -9.83 5.50
CA THR A 128 -7.20 -8.68 5.06
C THR A 128 -6.12 -8.38 6.10
N VAL A 129 -4.90 -8.14 5.63
CA VAL A 129 -3.77 -7.73 6.47
C VAL A 129 -3.43 -6.29 6.17
N VAL A 130 -3.39 -5.46 7.21
CA VAL A 130 -2.98 -4.05 7.11
C VAL A 130 -1.47 -3.97 7.31
N LEU A 131 -0.74 -3.65 6.25
CA LEU A 131 0.72 -3.58 6.26
C LEU A 131 1.24 -2.20 6.68
N ALA A 132 0.48 -1.15 6.36
CA ALA A 132 0.78 0.23 6.73
C ALA A 132 -0.49 1.08 6.66
N GLU A 133 -0.63 2.07 7.52
CA GLU A 133 -1.72 3.04 7.47
C GLU A 133 -1.33 4.37 8.12
N PHE A 134 -1.93 5.46 7.66
CA PHE A 134 -1.95 6.73 8.37
C PHE A 134 -3.11 7.61 7.89
N ALA A 135 -3.55 8.51 8.76
CA ALA A 135 -4.52 9.54 8.42
C ALA A 135 -3.86 10.91 8.38
N MET A 136 -4.22 11.70 7.37
CA MET A 136 -3.93 13.13 7.28
C MET A 136 -5.23 13.89 7.54
N PRO A 137 -5.33 14.64 8.65
CA PRO A 137 -6.48 15.49 8.88
C PRO A 137 -6.52 16.59 7.83
N ASN A 138 -7.71 17.16 7.60
CA ASN A 138 -7.87 18.32 6.74
C ASN A 138 -6.94 19.42 7.27
N GLY A 139 -6.15 20.03 6.39
CA GLY A 139 -5.36 21.20 6.73
C GLY A 139 -6.28 22.37 7.02
N GLY A 140 -6.77 22.47 8.26
CA GLY A 140 -7.51 23.62 8.74
C GLY A 140 -6.61 24.85 8.64
N VAL A 141 -7.03 25.82 7.81
CA VAL A 141 -6.52 27.19 7.84
C VAL A 141 -7.38 28.00 8.81
#